data_AF-A0A3P7PLD8-F1
#
_entry.id   AF-A0A3P7PLD8-F1
#
_cell.length_a   1.000
_cell.length_b   1.000
_cell.length_c   1.000
_cell.angle_alpha   90.00
_cell.angle_beta   90.00
_cell.angle_gamma   90.00
#
_symmetry.space_group_name_H-M   'P 1'
#
loop_
_entity.id
_entity.type
_entity.pdbx_description
1 polymer ?
#
loop_
_entity_poly.entity_id
_entity_poly.type
_entity_poly.pdbx_seq_one_letter_code
_entity_poly.pdbx_strand_id
1 'polypeptide(L)'
;MAHSEPIKALTVTGSQNAHNLISISSDGKMCSWSMDMLGQPQESLELTYRQAKTVTPTAMSFFPDDANNFLIGAFDGNIYSGCRHGK
;
A
#
# COMPACT_ATOMS: atom_id res chain seq x y z
N MET A 1 2.37 -14.82 4.60
CA MET A 1 1.87 -14.19 5.85
C MET A 1 1.46 -12.76 5.54
N ALA A 2 0.30 -12.33 6.03
CA ALA A 2 -0.22 -10.97 5.85
C ALA A 2 0.49 -9.98 6.79
N HIS A 3 -0.24 -9.15 7.52
CA HIS A 3 0.33 -8.20 8.48
C HIS A 3 0.62 -8.84 9.83
N SER A 4 1.78 -8.52 10.41
CA SER A 4 2.12 -8.78 11.81
C SER A 4 2.02 -7.53 12.69
N GLU A 5 2.01 -6.36 12.04
CA GLU A 5 2.01 -5.04 12.67
C GLU A 5 0.68 -4.31 12.42
N PRO A 6 0.33 -3.30 13.24
CA PRO A 6 -0.92 -2.55 13.08
C PRO A 6 -1.10 -1.93 11.70
N ILE A 7 -2.29 -2.12 11.11
CA ILE A 7 -2.68 -1.49 9.85
C ILE A 7 -2.91 0.01 10.08
N LYS A 8 -2.25 0.85 9.27
CA LYS A 8 -2.28 2.32 9.36
C LYS A 8 -3.17 2.97 8.31
N ALA A 9 -3.33 2.35 7.15
CA ALA A 9 -4.30 2.79 6.15
C ALA A 9 -4.88 1.61 5.37
N LEU A 10 -6.11 1.82 4.89
CA LEU A 10 -6.86 0.89 4.06
C LEU A 10 -7.57 1.68 2.98
N THR A 11 -7.50 1.22 1.74
CA THR A 11 -8.18 1.87 0.62
C THR A 11 -8.54 0.87 -0.46
N VAL A 12 -9.67 1.07 -1.12
CA VAL A 12 -10.06 0.30 -2.30
C VAL A 12 -9.56 1.03 -3.53
N THR A 13 -8.92 0.32 -4.46
CA THR A 13 -8.36 0.86 -5.69
C THR A 13 -8.82 0.06 -6.90
N GLY A 14 -8.94 0.70 -8.06
CA GLY A 14 -9.34 0.05 -9.30
C GLY A 14 -10.71 0.51 -9.78
N SER A 15 -11.33 -0.28 -10.66
CA SER A 15 -12.64 0.02 -11.25
C SER A 15 -13.75 -0.75 -10.55
N GLN A 16 -15.01 -0.41 -10.85
CA GLN A 16 -16.19 -1.10 -10.32
C GLN A 16 -16.12 -2.62 -10.47
N ASN A 17 -15.54 -3.11 -11.58
CA ASN A 17 -15.49 -4.54 -11.91
C ASN A 17 -14.11 -5.18 -11.66
N ALA A 18 -13.11 -4.38 -11.26
CA ALA A 18 -11.75 -4.85 -11.00
C ALA A 18 -11.14 -3.96 -9.92
N HIS A 19 -11.56 -4.20 -8.68
CA HIS A 19 -11.11 -3.45 -7.52
C HIS A 19 -10.35 -4.37 -6.55
N ASN A 20 -9.27 -3.83 -6.00
CA ASN A 20 -8.43 -4.48 -5.01
C ASN A 20 -8.46 -3.66 -3.73
N LEU A 21 -8.55 -4.33 -2.59
CA LEU A 21 -8.32 -3.71 -1.30
C LEU A 21 -6.81 -3.60 -1.07
N ILE A 22 -6.35 -2.42 -0.68
CA ILE A 22 -4.97 -2.13 -0.33
C ILE A 22 -4.90 -1.83 1.15
N SER A 23 -3.91 -2.41 1.80
CA SER A 23 -3.64 -2.24 3.22
C SER A 23 -2.17 -1.95 3.44
N ILE A 24 -1.85 -1.15 4.44
CA ILE A 24 -0.47 -0.82 4.80
C ILE A 24 -0.30 -0.87 6.31
N SER A 25 0.76 -1.51 6.78
CA SER A 25 1.11 -1.63 8.21
C SER A 25 2.24 -0.68 8.62
N SER A 26 2.41 -0.49 9.93
CA SER A 26 3.43 0.42 10.48
C SER A 26 4.87 0.06 10.15
N ASP A 27 5.17 -1.20 9.88
CA ASP A 27 6.51 -1.66 9.45
C ASP A 27 6.81 -1.38 7.96
N GLY A 28 5.88 -0.76 7.23
CA GLY A 28 6.08 -0.46 5.82
C GLY A 28 5.69 -1.58 4.88
N LYS A 29 4.98 -2.61 5.35
CA LYS A 29 4.43 -3.64 4.46
C LYS A 29 3.11 -3.19 3.85
N MET A 30 3.02 -3.22 2.52
CA MET A 30 1.79 -3.03 1.75
C MET A 30 1.29 -4.40 1.27
N CYS A 31 0.01 -4.68 1.46
CA CYS A 31 -0.63 -5.89 0.92
C CYS A 31 -1.80 -5.51 0.01
N SER A 32 -1.87 -6.16 -1.16
CA SER A 32 -2.99 -6.09 -2.11
C SER A 32 -3.85 -7.34 -1.97
N TRP A 33 -5.15 -7.15 -1.85
CA TRP A 33 -6.13 -8.20 -1.63
C TRP A 33 -7.19 -8.20 -2.73
N SER A 34 -7.58 -9.39 -3.17
CA SER A 34 -8.79 -9.56 -3.97
C SER A 34 -10.00 -9.53 -3.03
N MET A 35 -11.04 -8.80 -3.41
CA MET A 35 -12.29 -8.77 -2.66
C MET A 35 -13.04 -10.11 -2.68
N ASP A 36 -12.75 -10.97 -3.66
CA ASP A 36 -13.29 -12.32 -3.75
C ASP A 36 -12.56 -13.31 -2.82
N MET A 37 -11.32 -13.01 -2.41
CA MET A 37 -10.47 -13.90 -1.63
C MET A 37 -9.65 -13.15 -0.58
N LEU A 38 -10.29 -12.82 0.54
CA LEU A 38 -9.66 -12.10 1.68
C LEU A 38 -8.85 -13.00 2.62
N GLY A 39 -8.83 -14.32 2.40
CA GLY A 39 -8.09 -15.26 3.25
C GLY A 39 -6.57 -15.08 3.22
N GLN A 40 -6.04 -14.52 2.14
CA GLN A 40 -4.63 -14.19 1.98
C GLN A 40 -4.43 -13.05 0.97
N PRO A 41 -3.38 -12.21 1.11
CA PRO A 41 -3.10 -11.18 0.13
C PRO A 41 -2.59 -11.81 -1.18
N GLN A 42 -2.98 -11.22 -2.32
CA GLN A 42 -2.46 -11.60 -3.64
C GLN A 42 -1.02 -11.14 -3.83
N GLU A 43 -0.68 -9.96 -3.29
CA GLU A 43 0.65 -9.38 -3.38
C GLU A 43 1.04 -8.75 -2.04
N SER A 44 2.33 -8.79 -1.72
CA SER A 44 2.92 -8.08 -0.58
C SER A 44 4.19 -7.37 -1.03
N LEU A 45 4.30 -6.09 -0.70
CA LEU A 45 5.41 -5.21 -1.05
C LEU A 45 5.97 -4.55 0.21
N GLU A 46 7.30 -4.45 0.31
CA GLU A 46 7.96 -3.67 1.35
C GLU A 46 8.27 -2.26 0.84
N LEU A 47 7.81 -1.26 1.57
CA LEU A 47 8.03 0.14 1.23
C LEU A 47 9.41 0.58 1.67
N THR A 48 10.30 0.65 0.68
CA THR A 48 11.67 1.13 0.87
C THR A 48 11.91 2.36 0.00
N TYR A 49 12.46 3.42 0.59
CA TYR A 49 12.92 4.58 -0.13
C TYR A 49 14.38 4.39 -0.53
N ARG A 50 14.65 4.51 -1.85
CA ARG A 50 15.97 4.34 -2.46
C ARG A 50 16.68 3.03 -2.03
N GLN A 51 15.92 1.96 -1.78
CA GLN A 51 16.42 0.64 -1.34
C GLN A 51 17.29 0.67 -0.07
N ALA A 52 17.28 1.79 0.68
CA ALA A 52 18.16 2.00 1.81
C ALA A 52 17.39 2.25 3.11
N LYS A 53 16.17 2.80 3.01
CA LYS A 53 15.39 3.22 4.17
C LYS A 53 13.98 2.63 4.11
N THR A 54 13.61 1.84 5.12
CA THR A 54 12.23 1.42 5.32
C THR A 54 11.35 2.63 5.64
N VAL A 55 10.21 2.72 4.97
CA VAL A 55 9.23 3.80 5.18
C VAL A 55 8.24 3.35 6.25
N THR A 56 8.17 4.08 7.37
CA THR A 56 7.19 3.86 8.45
C THR A 56 5.92 4.65 8.14
N PRO A 57 4.83 4.02 7.67
CA PRO A 57 3.68 4.73 7.13
C PRO A 57 2.73 5.20 8.24
N THR A 58 2.11 6.36 8.03
CA THR A 58 1.04 6.90 8.89
C THR A 58 -0.25 7.14 8.12
N ALA A 59 -0.17 7.38 6.81
CA ALA A 59 -1.30 7.58 5.91
C ALA A 59 -0.95 7.14 4.48
N MET A 60 -1.97 6.88 3.66
CA MET A 60 -1.83 6.53 2.24
C MET A 60 -2.99 7.15 1.43
N SER A 61 -2.70 7.57 0.20
CA SER A 61 -3.73 7.89 -0.80
C SER A 61 -3.26 7.50 -2.20
N PHE A 62 -4.19 7.03 -3.03
CA PHE A 62 -4.00 6.90 -4.48
C PHE A 62 -4.46 8.18 -5.18
N PHE A 63 -4.05 8.37 -6.43
CA PHE A 63 -4.58 9.44 -7.27
C PHE A 63 -5.94 9.04 -7.85
N PRO A 64 -6.92 9.96 -7.99
CA PRO A 64 -8.29 9.62 -8.39
C PRO A 64 -8.42 8.82 -9.68
N ASP A 65 -7.59 9.12 -10.69
CA ASP A 65 -7.62 8.48 -12.01
C ASP A 65 -6.45 7.51 -12.22
N ASP A 66 -5.69 7.21 -11.15
CA ASP A 66 -4.52 6.35 -11.23
C ASP A 66 -4.39 5.45 -9.99
N ALA A 67 -4.83 4.20 -10.17
CA ALA A 67 -4.78 3.14 -9.16
C ALA A 67 -3.40 2.48 -9.01
N ASN A 68 -2.38 2.96 -9.73
CA ASN A 68 -1.01 2.46 -9.64
C ASN A 68 -0.13 3.38 -8.82
N ASN A 69 -0.29 4.70 -8.99
CA ASN A 69 0.49 5.69 -8.28
C ASN A 69 -0.14 6.06 -6.94
N PHE A 70 0.70 6.15 -5.92
CA PHE A 70 0.25 6.44 -4.55
C PHE A 70 1.23 7.36 -3.83
N LEU A 71 0.70 8.02 -2.80
CA LEU A 71 1.44 8.82 -1.84
C LEU A 71 1.34 8.16 -0.45
N ILE A 72 2.46 8.15 0.27
CA ILE A 72 2.57 7.70 1.65
C ILE A 72 2.99 8.89 2.52
N GLY A 73 2.17 9.23 3.50
CA GLY A 73 2.62 10.02 4.63
C GLY A 73 3.38 9.12 5.61
N ALA A 74 4.56 9.54 6.06
CA ALA A 74 5.42 8.74 6.92
C ALA A 74 5.65 9.40 8.29
N PHE A 75 6.06 8.58 9.25
CA PHE A 75 6.29 9.00 10.64
C PHE A 75 7.44 10.01 10.77
N ASP A 76 8.38 10.04 9.82
CA ASP A 76 9.49 10.97 9.79
C ASP A 76 9.12 12.37 9.23
N GLY A 77 7.83 12.60 8.98
CA GLY A 77 7.30 13.87 8.47
C GLY A 77 7.41 14.04 6.95
N ASN A 78 7.97 13.07 6.23
CA ASN A 78 8.08 13.13 4.77
C ASN A 78 6.86 12.53 4.07
N ILE A 79 6.66 12.94 2.81
CA ILE A 79 5.72 12.30 1.88
C ILE A 79 6.54 11.58 0.82
N TYR A 80 6.22 10.30 0.60
CA TYR A 80 6.85 9.46 -0.41
C TYR A 80 5.86 9.14 -1.53
N SER A 81 6.32 9.20 -2.77
CA SER A 81 5.57 8.72 -3.94
C SER A 81 6.07 7.35 -4.37
N GLY A 82 5.15 6.45 -4.74
CA GLY A 82 5.48 5.14 -5.27
C GLY A 82 4.51 4.70 -6.37
N CYS A 83 4.88 3.65 -7.08
CA CYS A 83 4.04 3.01 -8.09
C CYS A 83 3.98 1.50 -7.80
N ARG A 84 2.77 0.93 -7.78
CA ARG A 84 2.54 -0.49 -7.51
C ARG A 84 2.96 -1.40 -8.68
N HIS A 85 2.84 -0.93 -9.92
CA HIS A 85 3.09 -1.72 -11.13
C HIS A 85 4.12 -1.07 -12.08
N GLY A 86 5.05 -0.26 -11.56
CA GLY A 86 6.10 0.37 -12.35
C GLY A 86 7.16 -0.65 -12.76
N LYS A 87 7.36 -0.83 -14.07
CA LYS A 87 8.54 -1.50 -14.63
C LYS A 87 9.82 -0.73 -14.33
#